data_AF-A0A4Q3UVM3-F1
#
_entry.id   AF-A0A4Q3UVM3-F1
#
_cell.length_a   1.000
_cell.length_b   1.000
_cell.length_c   1.000
_cell.angle_alpha   90.00
_cell.angle_beta   90.00
_cell.angle_gamma   90.00
#
_symmetry.space_group_name_H-M   'P 1'
#
loop_
_entity.id
_entity.type
_entity.pdbx_description
1 polymer ?
#
loop_
_entity_poly.entity_id
_entity_poly.type
_entity_poly.pdbx_seq_one_letter_code
_entity_poly.pdbx_strand_id
1 'polypeptide(L)'
;MITSLMLAMASAAFLPGQPWQDTTGNLIQAHGGGILQRGKTAYWYGENRSQGYNNKVGVSCYSSTNLKDWKDEGVVLPKAGFPEIFTDKGVCERPKVLYNAKTKKYVMWAHMDANGYGVSEAGVALGDKPTGPFRWLYSFRPVRGSTFRDMNVFQDDDGRAYVIYSGEENQTMHVVRLNREFTGLDGPLTEGENWSRIFVGLMTICSMLVPWGRVQASRMARATSSGATIAARSAAVGGRTRVSMIGVLTSPGR
;
A
#
# COMPACT_ATOMS: atom_id res chain seq x y z
N MET A 1 19.73 -49.19 -4.90
CA MET A 1 18.89 -48.05 -4.45
C MET A 1 19.81 -46.84 -4.34
N ILE A 2 19.60 -45.81 -5.16
CA ILE A 2 20.37 -44.56 -5.08
C ILE A 2 19.58 -43.62 -4.18
N THR A 3 20.02 -43.45 -2.94
CA THR A 3 19.54 -42.43 -2.01
C THR A 3 19.95 -41.06 -2.53
N SER A 4 19.00 -40.30 -3.07
CA SER A 4 19.20 -38.90 -3.45
C SER A 4 19.24 -38.05 -2.18
N LEU A 5 20.42 -37.50 -1.88
CA LEU A 5 20.63 -36.58 -0.77
C LEU A 5 20.09 -35.20 -1.20
N MET A 6 18.87 -34.86 -0.77
CA MET A 6 18.35 -33.50 -0.93
C MET A 6 19.15 -32.57 0.00
N LEU A 7 20.07 -31.82 -0.58
CA LEU A 7 20.76 -30.74 0.11
C LEU A 7 19.76 -29.59 0.32
N ALA A 8 19.21 -29.48 1.52
CA ALA A 8 18.41 -28.32 1.91
C ALA A 8 19.35 -27.11 2.00
N MET A 9 19.41 -26.32 0.92
CA MET A 9 20.12 -25.05 0.94
C MET A 9 19.44 -24.13 1.96
N ALA A 10 20.19 -23.69 2.97
CA ALA A 10 19.73 -22.66 3.88
C ALA A 10 19.37 -21.42 3.05
N SER A 11 18.10 -21.00 3.11
CA SER A 11 17.62 -19.82 2.38
C SER A 11 18.45 -18.60 2.83
N ALA A 12 19.11 -17.91 1.89
CA ALA A 12 20.01 -16.78 2.16
C ALA A 12 19.31 -15.65 2.93
N ALA A 13 19.95 -15.01 3.92
CA ALA A 13 19.31 -13.97 4.72
C ALA A 13 18.76 -12.80 3.87
N PHE A 14 17.65 -12.19 4.29
CA PHE A 14 17.18 -10.94 3.68
C PHE A 14 18.17 -9.82 3.99
N LEU A 15 18.67 -9.14 2.95
CA LEU A 15 19.64 -8.06 3.06
C LEU A 15 19.02 -6.74 2.57
N PRO A 16 18.54 -5.87 3.48
CA PRO A 16 17.93 -4.61 3.12
C PRO A 16 18.81 -3.75 2.19
N GLY A 17 18.22 -3.31 1.07
CA GLY A 17 18.86 -2.46 0.07
C GLY A 17 19.56 -3.22 -1.06
N GLN A 18 19.65 -4.56 -1.00
CA GLN A 18 20.09 -5.37 -2.13
C GLN A 18 18.92 -5.69 -3.07
N PRO A 19 19.17 -5.89 -4.38
CA PRO A 19 18.16 -6.41 -5.28
C PRO A 19 17.59 -7.73 -4.77
N TRP A 20 16.28 -7.83 -4.70
CA TRP A 20 15.58 -9.04 -4.27
C TRP A 20 15.02 -9.75 -5.49
N GLN A 21 15.38 -11.01 -5.66
CA GLN A 21 14.86 -11.87 -6.72
C GLN A 21 13.68 -12.72 -6.24
N ASP A 22 12.75 -12.99 -7.14
CA ASP A 22 11.68 -13.96 -6.95
C ASP A 22 12.18 -15.41 -7.09
N THR A 23 11.29 -16.39 -6.89
CA THR A 23 11.62 -17.82 -6.99
C THR A 23 12.05 -18.29 -8.38
N THR A 24 11.95 -17.44 -9.40
CA THR A 24 12.41 -17.70 -10.77
C THR A 24 13.70 -16.97 -11.12
N GLY A 25 14.27 -16.21 -10.18
CA GLY A 25 15.50 -15.45 -10.36
C GLY A 25 15.32 -14.06 -10.97
N ASN A 26 14.08 -13.62 -11.23
CA ASN A 26 13.81 -12.29 -11.76
C ASN A 26 13.76 -11.27 -10.62
N LEU A 27 14.14 -10.01 -10.90
CA LEU A 27 14.03 -8.93 -9.92
C LEU A 27 12.57 -8.67 -9.55
N ILE A 28 12.28 -8.62 -8.25
CA ILE A 28 10.96 -8.26 -7.74
C ILE A 28 10.64 -6.81 -8.09
N GLN A 29 9.47 -6.59 -8.68
CA GLN A 29 8.94 -5.28 -9.07
C GLN A 29 7.65 -4.98 -8.31
N ALA A 30 7.78 -4.67 -7.02
CA ALA A 30 6.65 -4.38 -6.13
C ALA A 30 6.92 -3.15 -5.24
N HIS A 31 7.31 -2.04 -5.89
CA HIS A 31 7.65 -0.78 -5.22
C HIS A 31 6.42 -0.12 -4.59
N GLY A 32 6.64 0.71 -3.56
CA GLY A 32 5.54 1.35 -2.80
C GLY A 32 4.56 0.36 -2.15
N GLY A 33 4.95 -0.92 -2.07
CA GLY A 33 3.99 -2.01 -2.00
C GLY A 33 3.20 -2.14 -0.70
N GLY A 34 2.12 -2.89 -0.79
CA GLY A 34 1.28 -3.32 0.33
C GLY A 34 1.24 -4.83 0.44
N ILE A 35 1.18 -5.35 1.67
CA ILE A 35 1.04 -6.78 1.92
C ILE A 35 -0.35 -7.07 2.46
N LEU A 36 -1.05 -8.02 1.85
CA LEU A 36 -2.29 -8.59 2.36
C LEU A 36 -2.03 -10.04 2.78
N GLN A 37 -2.30 -10.36 4.05
CA GLN A 37 -2.28 -11.75 4.54
C GLN A 37 -3.65 -12.41 4.32
N ARG A 38 -3.67 -13.60 3.72
CA ARG A 38 -4.86 -14.47 3.63
C ARG A 38 -4.47 -15.90 4.01
N GLY A 39 -4.94 -16.35 5.17
CA GLY A 39 -4.51 -17.64 5.71
C GLY A 39 -3.00 -17.65 5.92
N LYS A 40 -2.31 -18.66 5.35
CA LYS A 40 -0.85 -18.79 5.43
C LYS A 40 -0.09 -18.02 4.35
N THR A 41 -0.79 -17.40 3.40
CA THR A 41 -0.17 -16.75 2.25
C THR A 41 -0.23 -15.23 2.38
N ALA A 42 0.92 -14.59 2.26
CA ALA A 42 1.07 -13.16 2.07
C ALA A 42 1.05 -12.83 0.58
N TYR A 43 0.36 -11.75 0.21
CA TYR A 43 0.34 -11.20 -1.14
C TYR A 43 0.92 -9.79 -1.12
N TRP A 44 2.04 -9.59 -1.81
CA TRP A 44 2.73 -8.31 -1.93
C TRP A 44 2.39 -7.66 -3.26
N TYR A 45 1.57 -6.62 -3.19
CA TYR A 45 1.21 -5.78 -4.33
C TYR A 45 2.16 -4.61 -4.43
N GLY A 46 2.53 -4.21 -5.63
CA GLY A 46 3.34 -3.01 -5.81
C GLY A 46 3.43 -2.55 -7.23
N GLU A 47 4.03 -1.37 -7.38
CA GLU A 47 4.25 -0.71 -8.65
C GLU A 47 5.28 -1.51 -9.44
N ASN A 48 4.94 -1.90 -10.67
CA ASN A 48 5.90 -2.54 -11.55
C ASN A 48 6.72 -1.47 -12.28
N ARG A 49 7.95 -1.23 -11.78
CA ARG A 49 8.86 -0.19 -12.30
C ARG A 49 9.90 -0.77 -13.29
N SER A 50 9.66 -1.96 -13.86
CA SER A 50 10.59 -2.59 -14.82
C SER A 50 10.81 -1.78 -16.10
N GLN A 51 9.89 -0.86 -16.44
CA GLN A 51 9.99 0.03 -17.61
C GLN A 51 10.20 1.51 -17.23
N GLY A 52 10.69 1.75 -16.01
CA GLY A 52 10.94 3.08 -15.46
C GLY A 52 9.88 3.53 -14.47
N TYR A 53 9.87 4.82 -14.18
CA TYR A 53 9.01 5.39 -13.14
C TYR A 53 7.52 5.28 -13.52
N ASN A 54 7.06 5.95 -14.57
CA ASN A 54 5.63 6.01 -14.90
C ASN A 54 4.94 4.65 -15.02
N ASN A 55 3.62 4.63 -14.92
CA ASN A 55 2.78 3.43 -14.92
C ASN A 55 2.67 2.77 -16.32
N LYS A 56 3.79 2.24 -16.81
CA LYS A 56 3.90 1.61 -18.14
C LYS A 56 3.56 0.12 -18.16
N VAL A 57 3.49 -0.50 -16.98
CA VAL A 57 3.25 -1.94 -16.84
C VAL A 57 1.98 -2.21 -16.06
N GLY A 58 1.82 -1.58 -14.89
CA GLY A 58 0.70 -1.78 -13.99
C GLY A 58 1.14 -2.19 -12.59
N VAL A 59 0.23 -2.84 -11.86
CA VAL A 59 0.47 -3.34 -10.51
C VAL A 59 0.82 -4.83 -10.57
N SER A 60 1.97 -5.21 -10.04
CA SER A 60 2.37 -6.62 -9.85
C SER A 60 1.88 -7.16 -8.51
N CYS A 61 1.77 -8.49 -8.43
CA CYS A 61 1.57 -9.21 -7.17
C CYS A 61 2.58 -10.35 -7.05
N TYR A 62 3.11 -10.53 -5.84
CA TYR A 62 3.92 -11.67 -5.47
C TYR A 62 3.27 -12.39 -4.29
N SER A 63 3.40 -13.71 -4.20
CA SER A 63 2.90 -14.48 -3.06
C SER A 63 4.03 -15.17 -2.30
N SER A 64 3.88 -15.30 -0.98
CA SER A 64 4.85 -15.99 -0.13
C SER A 64 4.17 -16.61 1.09
N THR A 65 4.75 -17.68 1.63
CA THR A 65 4.31 -18.28 2.91
C THR A 65 5.29 -18.00 4.06
N ASN A 66 6.44 -17.38 3.76
CA ASN A 66 7.49 -17.10 4.73
C ASN A 66 8.01 -15.65 4.66
N LEU A 67 7.32 -14.78 3.91
CA LEU A 67 7.66 -13.37 3.65
C LEU A 67 9.04 -13.17 3.02
N LYS A 68 9.61 -14.23 2.43
CA LYS A 68 10.99 -14.26 1.98
C LYS A 68 11.15 -14.76 0.55
N ASP A 69 10.63 -15.96 0.31
CA ASP A 69 10.64 -16.58 -1.01
C ASP A 69 9.33 -16.15 -1.69
N TRP A 70 9.45 -15.23 -2.63
CA TRP A 70 8.32 -14.60 -3.32
C TRP A 70 8.13 -15.23 -4.68
N LYS A 71 6.96 -15.82 -4.90
CA LYS A 71 6.52 -16.31 -6.22
C LYS A 71 5.88 -15.15 -6.97
N ASP A 72 6.27 -14.92 -8.23
CA ASP A 72 5.59 -13.97 -9.11
C ASP A 72 4.18 -14.49 -9.47
N GLU A 73 3.15 -13.72 -9.13
CA GLU A 73 1.75 -13.97 -9.52
C GLU A 73 1.35 -13.13 -10.76
N GLY A 74 2.28 -12.36 -11.31
CA GLY A 74 2.13 -11.55 -12.51
C GLY A 74 1.56 -10.15 -12.25
N VAL A 75 1.24 -9.46 -13.35
CA VAL A 75 0.61 -8.13 -13.35
C VAL A 75 -0.89 -8.29 -13.10
N VAL A 76 -1.32 -7.93 -11.90
CA VAL A 76 -2.71 -8.11 -11.45
C VAL A 76 -3.63 -6.96 -11.86
N LEU A 77 -3.10 -5.78 -12.17
CA LEU A 77 -3.84 -4.70 -12.82
C LEU A 77 -2.95 -4.12 -13.93
N PRO A 78 -3.11 -4.57 -15.19
CA PRO A 78 -2.26 -4.13 -16.30
C PRO A 78 -2.55 -2.68 -16.67
N LYS A 79 -1.55 -1.97 -17.23
CA LYS A 79 -1.71 -0.55 -17.64
C LYS A 79 -2.94 -0.29 -18.52
N ALA A 80 -3.30 -1.26 -19.37
CA ALA A 80 -4.45 -1.16 -20.27
C ALA A 80 -5.81 -1.15 -19.53
N GLY A 81 -5.82 -1.51 -18.24
CA GLY A 81 -6.98 -1.41 -17.38
C GLY A 81 -7.22 -0.01 -16.81
N PHE A 82 -6.25 0.92 -16.93
CA PHE A 82 -6.38 2.29 -16.41
C PHE A 82 -6.83 3.28 -17.49
N PRO A 83 -7.46 4.40 -17.10
CA PRO A 83 -7.58 5.58 -17.95
C PRO A 83 -6.22 6.06 -18.47
N GLU A 84 -6.15 6.49 -19.73
CA GLU A 84 -4.90 6.85 -20.43
C GLU A 84 -4.03 7.84 -19.66
N ILE A 85 -4.65 8.84 -18.99
CA ILE A 85 -3.98 9.86 -18.18
C ILE A 85 -3.10 9.27 -17.06
N PHE A 86 -3.40 8.05 -16.60
CA PHE A 86 -2.68 7.36 -15.52
C PHE A 86 -1.69 6.30 -16.01
N THR A 87 -1.37 6.25 -17.31
CA THR A 87 -0.53 5.19 -17.91
C THR A 87 0.91 5.67 -18.18
N ASP A 88 1.34 5.76 -19.44
CA ASP A 88 2.74 5.92 -19.84
C ASP A 88 3.37 7.26 -19.39
N LYS A 89 2.53 8.26 -19.11
CA LYS A 89 2.93 9.58 -18.56
C LYS A 89 2.41 9.82 -17.14
N GLY A 90 1.53 8.95 -16.65
CA GLY A 90 0.91 9.07 -15.33
C GLY A 90 1.54 8.12 -14.32
N VAL A 91 0.95 8.12 -13.13
CA VAL A 91 1.39 7.27 -12.01
C VAL A 91 0.21 6.55 -11.38
N CYS A 92 0.48 5.32 -10.96
CA CYS A 92 -0.31 4.53 -10.03
C CYS A 92 0.65 4.15 -8.92
N GLU A 93 0.49 4.73 -7.74
CA GLU A 93 1.46 4.60 -6.65
C GLU A 93 0.82 4.00 -5.40
N ARG A 94 1.67 3.29 -4.65
CA ARG A 94 1.33 2.71 -3.35
C ARG A 94 0.07 1.83 -3.34
N PRO A 95 -0.13 0.91 -4.31
CA PRO A 95 -1.31 0.07 -4.31
C PRO A 95 -1.42 -0.70 -2.98
N LYS A 96 -2.60 -0.64 -2.36
CA LYS A 96 -2.96 -1.43 -1.17
C LYS A 96 -4.24 -2.18 -1.45
N VAL A 97 -4.34 -3.41 -0.97
CA VAL A 97 -5.50 -4.27 -1.19
C VAL A 97 -6.10 -4.68 0.13
N LEU A 98 -7.41 -4.48 0.27
CA LEU A 98 -8.24 -4.98 1.36
C LEU A 98 -9.07 -6.17 0.88
N TYR A 99 -9.36 -7.12 1.77
CA TYR A 99 -10.38 -8.13 1.51
C TYR A 99 -11.69 -7.77 2.24
N ASN A 100 -12.76 -7.65 1.47
CA ASN A 100 -14.08 -7.43 2.03
C ASN A 100 -14.79 -8.77 2.24
N ALA A 101 -14.98 -9.18 3.50
CA ALA A 101 -15.60 -10.46 3.82
C ALA A 101 -17.09 -10.55 3.42
N LYS A 102 -17.81 -9.41 3.41
CA LYS A 102 -19.24 -9.34 3.04
C LYS A 102 -19.44 -9.55 1.54
N THR A 103 -18.66 -8.85 0.72
CA THR A 103 -18.77 -8.93 -0.75
C THR A 103 -17.91 -10.05 -1.34
N LYS A 104 -17.00 -10.62 -0.53
CA LYS A 104 -15.96 -11.59 -0.92
C LYS A 104 -15.03 -11.06 -2.02
N LYS A 105 -14.88 -9.73 -2.11
CA LYS A 105 -14.04 -9.08 -3.11
C LYS A 105 -12.73 -8.57 -2.50
N TYR A 106 -11.73 -8.44 -3.36
CA TYR A 106 -10.49 -7.74 -3.08
C TYR A 106 -10.59 -6.33 -3.64
N VAL A 107 -10.38 -5.32 -2.80
CA VAL A 107 -10.52 -3.91 -3.18
C VAL A 107 -9.16 -3.24 -3.10
N MET A 108 -8.66 -2.79 -4.25
CA MET A 108 -7.41 -2.06 -4.37
C MET A 108 -7.66 -0.56 -4.30
N TRP A 109 -6.84 0.12 -3.50
CA TRP A 109 -6.73 1.57 -3.44
C TRP A 109 -5.31 1.98 -3.82
N ALA A 110 -5.17 3.05 -4.61
CA ALA A 110 -3.88 3.59 -5.01
C ALA A 110 -3.95 5.12 -5.14
N HIS A 111 -2.78 5.77 -5.05
CA HIS A 111 -2.63 7.16 -5.48
C HIS A 111 -2.51 7.21 -7.00
N MET A 112 -3.35 8.01 -7.62
CA MET A 112 -3.41 8.19 -9.06
C MET A 112 -3.08 9.64 -9.40
N ASP A 113 -2.16 9.82 -10.34
CA ASP A 113 -1.80 11.14 -10.80
C ASP A 113 -1.42 11.18 -12.27
N ALA A 114 -1.59 12.35 -12.86
CA ALA A 114 -1.06 12.66 -14.18
C ALA A 114 0.41 13.09 -14.07
N ASN A 115 1.05 13.29 -15.23
CA ASN A 115 2.35 13.93 -15.25
C ASN A 115 2.30 15.29 -14.53
N GLY A 116 3.24 15.53 -13.62
CA GLY A 116 3.31 16.78 -12.84
C GLY A 116 2.45 16.82 -11.57
N TYR A 117 1.80 15.73 -11.17
CA TYR A 117 1.15 15.58 -9.85
C TYR A 117 -0.02 16.55 -9.54
N GLY A 118 -0.76 16.96 -10.59
CA GLY A 118 -1.88 17.91 -10.48
C GLY A 118 -3.26 17.28 -10.27
N VAL A 119 -3.44 15.99 -10.60
CA VAL A 119 -4.74 15.30 -10.49
C VAL A 119 -4.98 14.84 -9.06
N SER A 120 -4.01 14.16 -8.45
CA SER A 120 -3.99 13.79 -7.02
C SER A 120 -5.30 13.17 -6.54
N GLU A 121 -5.62 11.99 -7.10
CA GLU A 121 -6.86 11.25 -6.82
C GLU A 121 -6.59 9.89 -6.18
N ALA A 122 -7.60 9.38 -5.48
CA ALA A 122 -7.67 7.99 -5.06
C ALA A 122 -8.23 7.15 -6.21
N GLY A 123 -7.49 6.14 -6.67
CA GLY A 123 -7.97 5.14 -7.62
C GLY A 123 -8.50 3.91 -6.90
N VAL A 124 -9.61 3.35 -7.39
CA VAL A 124 -10.24 2.16 -6.84
C VAL A 124 -10.37 1.08 -7.91
N ALA A 125 -9.97 -0.15 -7.59
CA ALA A 125 -10.14 -1.31 -8.44
C ALA A 125 -10.63 -2.54 -7.66
N LEU A 126 -11.29 -3.47 -8.35
CA LEU A 126 -11.95 -4.63 -7.74
C LEU A 126 -11.46 -5.95 -8.36
N GLY A 127 -11.17 -6.95 -7.53
CA GLY A 127 -10.78 -8.28 -7.95
C GLY A 127 -11.56 -9.38 -7.23
N ASP A 128 -11.73 -10.52 -7.89
CA ASP A 128 -12.37 -11.72 -7.31
C ASP A 128 -11.38 -12.62 -6.56
N LYS A 129 -10.08 -12.45 -6.84
CA LYS A 129 -8.98 -13.25 -6.30
C LYS A 129 -7.88 -12.31 -5.79
N PRO A 130 -7.07 -12.74 -4.82
CA PRO A 130 -5.93 -11.95 -4.36
C PRO A 130 -4.91 -11.74 -5.49
N THR A 131 -4.81 -12.67 -6.44
CA THR A 131 -3.92 -12.58 -7.60
C THR A 131 -4.59 -11.95 -8.83
N GLY A 132 -5.72 -11.27 -8.64
CA GLY A 132 -6.43 -10.60 -9.72
C GLY A 132 -7.00 -11.56 -10.79
N PRO A 133 -7.21 -11.07 -12.02
CA PRO A 133 -7.03 -9.68 -12.41
C PRO A 133 -7.97 -8.74 -11.64
N PHE A 134 -7.51 -7.53 -11.37
CA PHE A 134 -8.32 -6.44 -10.86
C PHE A 134 -8.90 -5.68 -12.05
N ARG A 135 -10.11 -5.16 -11.87
CA ARG A 135 -10.80 -4.28 -12.80
C ARG A 135 -10.88 -2.89 -12.21
N TRP A 136 -10.36 -1.90 -12.92
CA TRP A 136 -10.52 -0.50 -12.58
C TRP A 136 -12.01 -0.12 -12.43
N LEU A 137 -12.32 0.68 -11.41
CA LEU A 137 -13.66 1.22 -11.21
C LEU A 137 -13.69 2.71 -11.57
N TYR A 138 -12.97 3.53 -10.80
CA TYR A 138 -12.96 4.98 -10.95
C TYR A 138 -11.85 5.60 -10.09
N SER A 139 -11.64 6.90 -10.26
CA SER A 139 -10.84 7.74 -9.37
C SER A 139 -11.58 8.99 -8.95
N PHE A 140 -11.23 9.55 -7.79
CA PHE A 140 -11.83 10.76 -7.24
C PHE A 140 -10.99 11.33 -6.08
N ARG A 141 -11.27 12.58 -5.67
CA ARG A 141 -10.73 13.18 -4.43
C ARG A 141 -11.72 12.96 -3.29
N PRO A 142 -11.35 12.23 -2.21
CA PRO A 142 -12.27 11.94 -1.11
C PRO A 142 -12.83 13.18 -0.40
N VAL A 143 -11.96 14.14 -0.09
CA VAL A 143 -12.34 15.41 0.55
C VAL A 143 -12.38 16.50 -0.51
N ARG A 144 -13.53 17.14 -0.65
CA ARG A 144 -13.75 18.21 -1.64
C ARG A 144 -12.79 19.37 -1.40
N GLY A 145 -12.14 19.84 -2.47
CA GLY A 145 -11.18 20.95 -2.40
C GLY A 145 -9.79 20.58 -1.86
N SER A 146 -9.56 19.32 -1.48
CA SER A 146 -8.25 18.82 -1.07
C SER A 146 -7.58 17.99 -2.17
N THR A 147 -6.29 17.70 -2.01
CA THR A 147 -5.55 16.69 -2.78
C THR A 147 -5.64 15.31 -2.14
N PHE A 148 -5.30 14.27 -2.90
CA PHE A 148 -5.02 12.91 -2.43
C PHE A 148 -3.68 12.44 -3.03
N ARG A 149 -2.65 12.24 -2.21
CA ARG A 149 -1.34 11.75 -2.67
C ARG A 149 -0.93 10.49 -1.91
N ASP A 150 0.28 10.46 -1.36
CA ASP A 150 0.80 9.34 -0.57
C ASP A 150 -0.26 8.77 0.36
N MET A 151 -0.50 7.46 0.25
CA MET A 151 -1.63 6.81 0.93
C MET A 151 -1.28 5.45 1.53
N ASN A 152 -2.09 5.04 2.50
CA ASN A 152 -2.23 3.68 3.00
C ASN A 152 -3.71 3.37 3.30
N VAL A 153 -4.04 2.09 3.49
CA VAL A 153 -5.34 1.65 3.98
C VAL A 153 -5.18 0.90 5.29
N PHE A 154 -6.20 0.95 6.12
CA PHE A 154 -6.23 0.23 7.39
C PHE A 154 -7.62 -0.40 7.55
N GLN A 155 -7.66 -1.68 7.87
CA GLN A 155 -8.88 -2.37 8.27
C GLN A 155 -8.75 -2.69 9.76
N ASP A 156 -9.71 -2.20 10.53
CA ASP A 156 -9.77 -2.36 11.97
C ASP A 156 -10.42 -3.71 12.33
N ASP A 157 -10.27 -4.12 13.58
CA ASP A 157 -10.73 -5.42 14.07
C ASP A 157 -12.27 -5.52 14.12
N ASP A 158 -12.96 -4.37 14.17
CA ASP A 158 -14.41 -4.27 14.06
C ASP A 158 -14.93 -4.42 12.61
N GLY A 159 -14.01 -4.59 11.65
CA GLY A 159 -14.31 -4.76 10.23
C GLY A 159 -14.49 -3.45 9.46
N ARG A 160 -14.44 -2.28 10.10
CA ARG A 160 -14.40 -0.98 9.40
C ARG A 160 -13.05 -0.82 8.72
N ALA A 161 -13.04 -0.09 7.61
CA ALA A 161 -11.82 0.22 6.89
C ALA A 161 -11.70 1.73 6.66
N TYR A 162 -10.46 2.17 6.50
CA TYR A 162 -10.08 3.57 6.39
C TYR A 162 -9.03 3.72 5.30
N VAL A 163 -9.10 4.82 4.55
CA VAL A 163 -7.99 5.31 3.74
C VAL A 163 -7.30 6.45 4.49
N ILE A 164 -5.98 6.39 4.54
CA ILE A 164 -5.11 7.34 5.23
C ILE A 164 -4.20 7.95 4.18
N TYR A 165 -4.18 9.26 4.02
CA TYR A 165 -3.47 9.88 2.92
C TYR A 165 -3.02 11.32 3.18
N SER A 166 -2.02 11.77 2.43
CA SER A 166 -1.58 13.16 2.40
C SER A 166 -2.55 14.03 1.60
N GLY A 167 -3.16 15.01 2.27
CA GLY A 167 -4.10 15.99 1.74
C GLY A 167 -3.54 17.41 1.70
N GLU A 168 -4.34 18.34 1.18
CA GLU A 168 -4.06 19.79 1.16
C GLU A 168 -2.62 20.14 0.77
N GLU A 169 -2.22 19.75 -0.44
CA GLU A 169 -0.85 19.96 -0.93
C GLU A 169 0.24 19.32 -0.07
N ASN A 170 -0.07 18.14 0.49
CA ASN A 170 0.77 17.36 1.39
C ASN A 170 1.03 18.01 2.77
N GLN A 171 0.25 19.03 3.15
CA GLN A 171 0.40 19.72 4.42
C GLN A 171 -0.30 19.00 5.57
N THR A 172 -1.28 18.16 5.26
CA THR A 172 -2.10 17.47 6.26
C THR A 172 -2.26 15.99 5.94
N MET A 173 -2.52 15.21 6.97
CA MET A 173 -2.90 13.81 6.87
C MET A 173 -4.41 13.71 7.06
N HIS A 174 -5.10 13.02 6.16
CA HIS A 174 -6.51 12.72 6.28
C HIS A 174 -6.68 11.25 6.60
N VAL A 175 -7.62 10.93 7.50
CA VAL A 175 -8.12 9.58 7.73
C VAL A 175 -9.60 9.60 7.40
N VAL A 176 -10.02 8.81 6.41
CA VAL A 176 -11.42 8.76 5.95
C VAL A 176 -11.93 7.33 6.03
N ARG A 177 -13.08 7.14 6.67
CA ARG A 177 -13.76 5.84 6.75
C ARG A 177 -14.35 5.46 5.40
N LEU A 178 -14.17 4.20 5.02
CA LEU A 178 -14.71 3.60 3.80
C LEU A 178 -16.11 3.04 4.03
N ASN A 179 -16.92 3.03 2.98
CA ASN A 179 -18.24 2.40 2.98
C ASN A 179 -18.14 0.88 3.21
N ARG A 180 -19.29 0.22 3.41
CA ARG A 180 -19.35 -1.22 3.74
C ARG A 180 -18.77 -2.11 2.65
N GLU A 181 -18.68 -1.63 1.41
CA GLU A 181 -18.16 -2.32 0.25
C GLU A 181 -16.65 -2.07 0.04
N PHE A 182 -16.06 -1.15 0.82
CA PHE A 182 -14.69 -0.63 0.71
C PHE A 182 -14.35 0.04 -0.62
N THR A 183 -15.33 0.32 -1.48
CA THR A 183 -15.10 0.92 -2.81
C THR A 183 -15.23 2.44 -2.81
N GLY A 184 -15.73 3.03 -1.73
CA GLY A 184 -15.94 4.47 -1.63
C GLY A 184 -15.95 4.93 -0.17
N LEU A 185 -16.35 6.17 0.06
CA LEU A 185 -16.39 6.76 1.40
C LEU A 185 -17.70 6.41 2.12
N ASP A 186 -17.63 6.31 3.45
CA ASP A 186 -18.81 6.24 4.31
C ASP A 186 -19.42 7.65 4.49
N GLY A 187 -20.06 8.18 3.44
CA GLY A 187 -20.52 9.57 3.38
C GLY A 187 -21.97 9.80 3.86
N PRO A 188 -22.38 11.07 4.05
CA PRO A 188 -21.59 12.31 3.92
C PRO A 188 -20.49 12.41 5.00
N LEU A 189 -19.39 13.11 4.68
CA LEU A 189 -18.25 13.24 5.61
C LEU A 189 -18.56 14.27 6.69
N THR A 190 -18.31 13.88 7.94
CA THR A 190 -18.43 14.67 9.17
C THR A 190 -17.12 14.54 9.93
N GLU A 191 -16.43 15.67 10.11
CA GLU A 191 -15.14 15.70 10.82
C GLU A 191 -15.32 15.22 12.28
N GLY A 192 -14.46 14.32 12.73
CA GLY A 192 -14.53 13.68 14.04
C GLY A 192 -15.40 12.42 14.11
N GLU A 193 -16.19 12.11 13.07
CA GLU A 193 -17.05 10.91 13.05
C GLU A 193 -16.59 9.84 12.05
N ASN A 194 -16.44 10.22 10.79
CA ASN A 194 -16.07 9.33 9.67
C ASN A 194 -14.92 9.91 8.83
N TRP A 195 -14.43 11.08 9.19
CA TRP A 195 -13.26 11.73 8.62
C TRP A 195 -12.54 12.52 9.70
N SER A 196 -11.21 12.57 9.66
CA SER A 196 -10.41 13.46 10.50
C SER A 196 -9.27 14.07 9.69
N ARG A 197 -9.01 15.37 9.93
CA ARG A 197 -7.84 16.09 9.44
C ARG A 197 -6.79 16.19 10.55
N ILE A 198 -5.58 15.72 10.28
CA ILE A 198 -4.47 15.67 11.23
C ILE A 198 -3.33 16.54 10.69
N PHE A 199 -2.93 17.57 11.43
CA PHE A 199 -1.82 18.43 11.03
C PHE A 199 -0.47 17.72 11.20
N VAL A 200 0.40 17.85 10.20
CA VAL A 200 1.79 17.37 10.25
C VAL A 200 2.59 18.26 11.22
N GLY A 201 2.43 17.95 12.50
CA GLY A 201 2.91 18.69 13.66
C GLY A 201 2.36 18.08 14.96
N LEU A 202 1.20 17.44 14.85
CA LEU A 202 0.56 16.60 15.87
C LEU A 202 0.48 15.16 15.35
N MET A 203 1.59 14.43 15.49
CA MET A 203 1.67 12.96 15.56
C MET A 203 0.82 12.13 14.55
N THR A 204 1.44 11.60 13.48
CA THR A 204 1.10 10.31 12.81
C THR A 204 2.35 9.76 12.12
N ILE A 205 2.46 8.43 11.92
CA ILE A 205 3.55 7.80 11.16
C ILE A 205 3.54 8.30 9.73
N CYS A 206 4.36 9.30 9.51
CA CYS A 206 4.60 9.94 8.25
C CYS A 206 6.12 10.11 8.12
N SER A 207 6.66 9.82 6.94
CA SER A 207 7.95 10.37 6.57
C SER A 207 7.76 11.87 6.38
N MET A 208 8.35 12.70 7.25
CA MET A 208 8.43 14.13 6.98
C MET A 208 9.14 14.33 5.64
N LEU A 209 8.47 14.97 4.69
CA LEU A 209 8.95 15.14 3.31
C LEU A 209 10.18 16.05 3.27
N VAL A 210 11.28 15.47 2.81
CA VAL A 210 12.43 16.17 2.21
C VAL A 210 12.58 15.64 0.78
N PRO A 211 13.11 16.44 -0.17
CA PRO A 211 13.39 15.97 -1.53
C PRO A 211 14.17 14.66 -1.53
N TRP A 212 13.89 13.78 -2.50
CA TRP A 212 14.57 12.50 -2.70
C TRP A 212 16.09 12.64 -2.50
N GLY A 213 16.67 11.85 -1.57
CA GLY A 213 18.10 11.84 -1.28
C GLY A 213 18.56 12.47 0.05
N ARG A 214 17.66 12.90 0.94
CA ARG A 214 18.01 13.35 2.31
C ARG A 214 17.40 12.46 3.41
N VAL A 215 18.05 12.45 4.58
CA VAL A 215 17.78 11.57 5.73
C VAL A 215 16.31 11.68 6.18
N GLN A 216 15.59 10.55 6.21
CA GLN A 216 14.26 10.43 6.82
C GLN A 216 14.34 10.22 8.33
N ALA A 217 13.44 10.86 9.07
CA ALA A 217 13.04 10.43 10.41
C ALA A 217 11.55 10.08 10.37
N SER A 218 11.22 8.80 10.45
CA SER A 218 9.85 8.33 10.66
C SER A 218 9.46 8.56 12.12
N ARG A 219 8.33 9.23 12.38
CA ARG A 219 7.85 9.46 13.75
C ARG A 219 6.64 8.60 14.05
N MET A 220 6.60 7.92 15.20
CA MET A 220 5.43 7.14 15.61
C MET A 220 4.37 8.00 16.30
N ALA A 221 3.10 7.67 16.08
CA ALA A 221 1.99 8.23 16.83
C ALA A 221 1.10 7.12 17.37
N ARG A 222 0.45 7.42 18.49
CA ARG A 222 -0.57 6.59 19.11
C ARG A 222 -1.75 7.50 19.39
N ALA A 223 -2.89 7.20 18.79
CA ALA A 223 -4.15 7.83 19.16
C ALA A 223 -4.97 6.83 19.97
N THR A 224 -5.53 7.29 21.09
CA THR A 224 -6.55 6.56 21.86
C THR A 224 -7.83 7.37 21.76
N SER A 225 -8.67 7.07 20.77
CA SER A 225 -10.08 7.45 20.82
C SER A 225 -10.91 6.17 20.88
N SER A 226 -12.09 6.27 21.46
CA SER A 226 -13.01 5.16 21.78
C SER A 226 -13.18 4.19 20.60
N GLY A 227 -12.40 3.11 20.60
CA GLY A 227 -12.59 1.94 19.74
C GLY A 227 -11.39 1.51 18.89
N ALA A 228 -10.50 2.41 18.47
CA ALA A 228 -9.44 2.09 17.50
C ALA A 228 -8.05 2.46 18.05
N THR A 229 -7.17 1.47 18.22
CA THR A 229 -5.74 1.71 18.51
C THR A 229 -4.94 1.51 17.22
N ILE A 230 -4.56 2.60 16.57
CA ILE A 230 -3.56 2.55 15.49
C ILE A 230 -2.18 2.61 16.15
N ALA A 231 -1.47 1.48 16.18
CA ALA A 231 -0.09 1.39 16.64
C ALA A 231 0.76 0.72 15.55
N ALA A 232 1.62 1.47 14.89
CA ALA A 232 2.72 0.88 14.13
C ALA A 232 4.02 1.00 14.93
N ARG A 233 4.78 -0.09 15.02
CA ARG A 233 6.07 -0.17 15.71
C ARG A 233 7.19 -0.09 14.67
N SER A 234 8.13 0.83 14.83
CA SER A 234 9.46 0.76 14.22
C SER A 234 10.49 0.48 15.31
N ALA A 235 11.27 -0.60 15.17
CA ALA A 235 12.44 -0.83 15.99
C ALA A 235 13.61 -0.02 15.43
N ALA A 236 13.95 1.10 16.05
CA ALA A 236 15.26 1.72 15.88
C ALA A 236 16.23 1.00 16.81
N VAL A 237 16.96 0.01 16.28
CA VAL A 237 18.16 -0.52 16.96
C VAL A 237 19.33 0.36 16.52
N GLY A 238 20.08 0.89 17.49
CA GLY A 238 21.12 1.91 17.29
C GLY A 238 22.05 1.64 16.11
N GLY A 239 22.11 2.61 15.19
CA GLY A 239 22.88 2.56 13.94
C GLY A 239 22.19 3.41 12.88
N ARG A 240 22.96 4.00 11.95
CA ARG A 240 22.45 4.90 10.89
C ARG A 240 21.17 4.35 10.24
N THR A 241 20.05 5.05 10.43
CA THR A 241 18.75 4.68 9.85
C THR A 241 18.88 4.63 8.33
N ARG A 242 18.78 3.43 7.75
CA ARG A 242 18.58 3.26 6.31
C ARG A 242 17.12 3.56 6.01
N VAL A 243 16.91 4.53 5.13
CA VAL A 243 15.65 5.19 4.78
C VAL A 243 14.65 4.17 4.21
N SER A 244 13.48 4.01 4.85
CA SER A 244 12.33 3.31 4.30
C SER A 244 11.03 4.03 4.69
N MET A 245 10.12 4.19 3.73
CA MET A 245 8.76 4.67 4.00
C MET A 245 7.92 3.48 4.49
N ILE A 246 7.33 3.60 5.68
CA ILE A 246 6.62 2.50 6.35
C ILE A 246 5.26 2.29 5.68
N GLY A 247 5.06 1.09 5.12
CA GLY A 247 3.83 0.67 4.43
C GLY A 247 2.90 -0.25 5.23
N VAL A 248 3.19 -0.54 6.51
CA VAL A 248 2.44 -1.53 7.30
C VAL A 248 1.79 -0.88 8.51
N LEU A 249 0.45 -0.92 8.56
CA LEU A 249 -0.35 -0.63 9.74
C LEU A 249 -1.03 -1.93 10.16
N THR A 250 -0.73 -2.41 11.36
CA THR A 250 -1.34 -3.61 11.95
C THR A 250 -2.19 -3.17 13.13
N SER A 251 -3.39 -3.73 13.29
CA SER A 251 -4.06 -3.71 14.60
C SER A 251 -3.20 -4.55 15.57
N PRO A 252 -3.01 -4.12 16.84
CA PRO A 252 -2.35 -4.94 17.84
C PRO A 252 -3.20 -6.19 18.18
N GLY A 253 -2.99 -7.27 17.41
CA GLY A 253 -3.08 -8.68 17.81
C GLY A 253 -4.42 -9.24 18.30
N ARG A 254 -4.90 -10.26 17.58
CA ARG A 254 -5.15 -11.59 18.18
C ARG A 254 -4.27 -12.62 17.48
#